data_AF-A0A0G3H5A8-F1
#
_entry.id   AF-A0A0G3H5A8-F1
#
_cell.length_a   1.000
_cell.length_b   1.000
_cell.length_c   1.000
_cell.angle_alpha   90.00
_cell.angle_beta   90.00
_cell.angle_gamma   90.00
#
_symmetry.space_group_name_H-M   'P 1'
#
loop_
_entity.id
_entity.type
_entity.pdbx_description
1 polymer ?
#
loop_
_entity_poly.entity_id
_entity_poly.type
_entity_poly.pdbx_seq_one_letter_code
_entity_poly.pdbx_strand_id
1 'polypeptide(L)'
;MKLKVRKDGRGTKTRKVFLNLGAHVSPICFNGAMSYDFILFSPDRDANNQVVVDNRVFSLNEQLMRRYSCTSTTSSPELDVLVDKINHDVEKLPGLEGASVEGDRIIRVNTTIQAQERALEYLMDIALANGLGLAEVSDDFVVFYGDENPNFEIQIARRGKYPAVSAAALEATCTYILDTETTNFFLVVEDKNDEQRFAQAANMLLRPPHEDEWRIEYRDGENADLVGTYVTGGAQVAKFISQWMAGDKRYLELDWEKVVLGDA
;
A
#
# COMPACT_ATOMS: atom_id res chain seq x y z
N MET A 1 13.63 18.55 -44.10
CA MET A 1 12.86 17.31 -43.90
C MET A 1 13.33 16.26 -44.91
N LYS A 2 14.14 15.29 -44.48
CA LYS A 2 14.54 14.11 -45.27
C LYS A 2 14.67 12.93 -44.31
N LEU A 3 13.78 11.96 -44.44
CA LEU A 3 13.80 10.70 -43.69
C LEU A 3 14.68 9.70 -44.44
N LYS A 4 15.70 9.15 -43.77
CA LYS A 4 16.50 8.04 -44.31
C LYS A 4 15.97 6.75 -43.68
N VAL A 5 15.29 5.94 -44.49
CA VAL A 5 14.78 4.63 -44.09
C VAL A 5 15.84 3.59 -44.42
N ARG A 6 16.36 2.88 -43.41
CA ARG A 6 17.04 1.59 -43.61
C ARG A 6 16.01 0.48 -43.45
N LYS A 7 15.94 -0.40 -44.44
CA LYS A 7 15.15 -1.64 -44.42
C LYS A 7 16.06 -2.75 -43.89
N ASP A 8 15.76 -3.27 -42.70
CA ASP A 8 16.27 -4.57 -42.29
C ASP A 8 15.20 -5.62 -42.53
N GLY A 9 15.59 -6.64 -43.29
CA GLY A 9 14.73 -7.74 -43.71
C GLY A 9 14.54 -8.73 -42.58
N ARG A 10 13.39 -8.64 -41.90
CA ARG A 10 12.51 -9.74 -41.51
C ARG A 10 11.31 -9.15 -40.78
N GLY A 11 10.12 -9.44 -41.28
CA GLY A 11 8.88 -8.75 -40.93
C GLY A 11 8.36 -9.10 -39.54
N THR A 12 8.17 -8.06 -38.71
CA THR A 12 6.94 -7.78 -37.97
C THR A 12 7.11 -6.37 -37.36
N LYS A 13 6.19 -5.46 -37.71
CA LYS A 13 6.30 -4.01 -37.43
C LYS A 13 5.67 -3.68 -36.09
N THR A 14 6.46 -3.24 -35.12
CA THR A 14 5.96 -2.41 -34.01
C THR A 14 6.72 -1.09 -34.03
N ARG A 15 6.01 -0.01 -34.35
CA ARG A 15 6.56 1.36 -34.42
C ARG A 15 6.81 1.86 -32.99
N LYS A 16 8.07 2.02 -32.58
CA LYS A 16 8.42 2.87 -31.43
C LYS A 16 8.66 4.29 -31.95
N VAL A 17 7.76 5.21 -31.59
CA VAL A 17 7.97 6.65 -31.74
C VAL A 17 8.66 7.12 -30.47
N PHE A 18 9.91 7.57 -30.57
CA PHE A 18 10.62 8.19 -29.46
C PHE A 18 10.32 9.70 -29.46
N LEU A 19 9.61 10.17 -28.45
CA LEU A 19 9.58 11.58 -28.07
C LEU A 19 10.83 11.86 -27.25
N ASN A 20 11.67 12.75 -27.76
CA ASN A 20 12.91 13.16 -27.13
C ASN A 20 12.61 14.30 -26.15
N LEU A 21 12.49 14.00 -24.86
CA LEU A 21 12.47 15.00 -23.78
C LEU A 21 13.82 14.91 -23.07
N GLY A 22 14.62 15.97 -23.23
CA GLY A 22 15.92 16.09 -22.59
C GLY A 22 15.77 16.25 -21.09
N ALA A 23 16.04 15.17 -20.35
CA ALA A 23 16.43 15.21 -18.95
C ALA A 23 17.74 14.44 -18.81
N HIS A 24 18.71 15.03 -18.12
CA HIS A 24 19.98 14.40 -17.80
C HIS A 24 19.72 13.19 -16.89
N VAL A 25 19.67 12.00 -17.48
CA VAL A 25 19.75 10.75 -16.73
C VAL A 25 21.22 10.38 -16.63
N SER A 26 21.81 10.54 -15.46
CA SER A 26 23.12 9.96 -15.17
C SER A 26 23.01 8.44 -15.28
N PRO A 27 23.88 7.77 -16.08
CA PRO A 27 23.85 6.32 -16.18
C PRO A 27 24.35 5.73 -14.86
N ILE A 28 23.46 5.08 -14.11
CA ILE A 28 23.84 4.22 -12.98
C ILE A 28 24.61 3.03 -13.56
N CYS A 29 25.88 2.91 -13.19
CA CYS A 29 26.70 1.76 -13.52
C CYS A 29 26.18 0.54 -12.74
N PHE A 30 25.41 -0.32 -13.41
CA PHE A 30 24.99 -1.62 -12.89
C PHE A 30 26.19 -2.57 -12.82
N ASN A 31 26.74 -2.76 -11.62
CA ASN A 31 27.55 -3.93 -11.28
C ASN A 31 26.71 -4.86 -10.38
N GLY A 32 26.04 -5.83 -10.99
CA GLY A 32 25.97 -7.20 -10.47
C GLY A 32 25.07 -7.58 -9.29
N ALA A 33 24.39 -6.66 -8.60
CA ALA A 33 23.31 -7.00 -7.67
C ALA A 33 22.12 -6.05 -7.92
N MET A 34 20.94 -6.60 -8.18
CA MET A 34 19.73 -5.78 -8.18
C MET A 34 19.44 -5.36 -6.73
N SER A 35 19.45 -4.05 -6.48
CA SER A 35 18.98 -3.47 -5.21
C SER A 35 17.47 -3.35 -5.24
N TYR A 36 16.85 -3.48 -4.08
CA TYR A 36 15.44 -3.27 -3.82
C TYR A 36 15.33 -2.09 -2.85
N ASP A 37 14.44 -1.15 -3.16
CA ASP A 37 14.36 0.14 -2.47
C ASP A 37 13.06 0.26 -1.66
N PHE A 38 13.22 0.60 -0.39
CA PHE A 38 12.14 1.03 0.49
C PHE A 38 12.31 2.49 0.86
N ILE A 39 11.21 3.15 1.21
CA ILE A 39 11.25 4.45 1.86
C ILE A 39 10.36 4.46 3.10
N LEU A 40 10.87 5.05 4.18
CA LEU A 40 10.07 5.53 5.31
C LEU A 40 9.85 7.03 5.14
N PHE A 41 8.66 7.54 5.46
CA PHE A 41 8.36 8.96 5.29
C PHE A 41 7.51 9.52 6.43
N SER A 42 7.76 10.78 6.79
CA SER A 42 6.90 11.49 7.75
C SER A 42 5.59 11.89 7.09
N PRO A 43 4.40 11.41 7.52
CA PRO A 43 3.14 11.74 6.85
C PRO A 43 2.86 13.24 6.74
N ASP A 44 2.23 13.67 5.65
CA ASP A 44 1.54 14.96 5.62
C ASP A 44 0.26 14.87 6.46
N ARG A 45 -0.06 15.95 7.17
CA ARG A 45 -1.25 16.03 8.00
C ARG A 45 -2.08 17.25 7.63
N ASP A 46 -3.40 17.09 7.67
CA ASP A 46 -4.35 18.17 7.41
C ASP A 46 -4.50 19.09 8.64
N ALA A 47 -5.40 20.08 8.54
CA ALA A 47 -5.68 21.02 9.62
C ALA A 47 -6.26 20.35 10.90
N ASN A 48 -6.79 19.13 10.79
CA ASN A 48 -7.32 18.33 11.89
C ASN A 48 -6.32 17.27 12.38
N ASN A 49 -5.06 17.37 11.96
CA ASN A 49 -3.97 16.44 12.27
C ASN A 49 -4.19 15.01 11.74
N GLN A 50 -5.12 14.83 10.79
CA GLN A 50 -5.34 13.55 10.11
C GLN A 50 -4.30 13.37 9.01
N VAL A 51 -3.87 12.14 8.74
CA VAL A 51 -2.96 11.87 7.63
C VAL A 51 -3.62 12.22 6.31
N VAL A 52 -2.87 12.84 5.41
CA VAL A 52 -3.29 13.04 4.02
C VAL A 52 -3.00 11.76 3.25
N VAL A 53 -4.07 11.06 2.86
CA VAL A 53 -4.01 9.85 2.05
C VAL A 53 -4.09 10.21 0.57
N ASP A 54 -3.25 9.57 -0.24
CA ASP A 54 -3.27 9.63 -1.70
C ASP A 54 -3.18 8.18 -2.23
N ASN A 55 -2.84 7.98 -3.51
CA ASN A 55 -2.83 6.68 -4.15
C ASN A 55 -1.91 5.67 -3.44
N ARG A 56 -2.36 4.41 -3.37
CA ARG A 56 -1.58 3.29 -2.83
C ARG A 56 -0.51 2.79 -3.81
N VAL A 57 -0.64 3.08 -5.10
CA VAL A 57 0.42 2.90 -6.09
C VAL A 57 1.42 4.04 -5.91
N PHE A 58 2.66 3.72 -5.55
CA PHE A 58 3.68 4.71 -5.18
C PHE A 58 3.92 5.74 -6.30
N SER A 59 4.04 5.31 -7.54
CA SER A 59 4.28 6.15 -8.72
C SER A 59 3.12 7.07 -9.09
N LEU A 60 1.91 6.75 -8.61
CA LEU A 60 0.70 7.56 -8.77
C LEU A 60 0.41 8.43 -7.54
N ASN A 61 1.17 8.27 -6.45
CA ASN A 61 1.07 9.10 -5.26
C ASN A 61 1.84 10.40 -5.49
N GLU A 62 1.16 11.45 -5.94
CA GLU A 62 1.81 12.68 -6.38
C GLU A 62 2.60 13.35 -5.26
N GLN A 63 2.07 13.33 -4.04
CA GLN A 63 2.71 13.99 -2.89
C GLN A 63 4.00 13.27 -2.51
N LEU A 64 3.95 11.95 -2.40
CA LEU A 64 5.11 11.15 -2.04
C LEU A 64 6.17 11.18 -3.16
N MET A 65 5.75 11.14 -4.42
CA MET A 65 6.66 11.28 -5.56
C MET A 65 7.37 12.63 -5.62
N ARG A 66 6.68 13.73 -5.24
CA ARG A 66 7.31 15.07 -5.13
C ARG A 66 8.39 15.09 -4.05
N ARG A 67 8.14 14.46 -2.91
CA ARG A 67 9.11 14.36 -1.81
C ARG A 67 10.30 13.49 -2.19
N TYR A 68 10.03 12.33 -2.79
CA TYR A 68 11.06 11.39 -3.25
C TYR A 68 11.97 12.01 -4.33
N SER A 69 11.38 12.77 -5.25
CA SER A 69 12.12 13.44 -6.34
C SER A 69 12.72 14.78 -5.92
N CYS A 70 12.55 15.21 -4.67
CA CYS A 70 13.07 16.48 -4.19
C CYS A 70 14.61 16.44 -4.17
N THR A 71 15.25 17.42 -4.80
CA THR A 71 16.72 17.49 -4.84
C THR A 71 17.33 18.05 -3.56
N SER A 72 16.52 18.71 -2.72
CA SER A 72 16.94 19.26 -1.43
C SER A 72 16.59 18.27 -0.33
N THR A 73 17.60 17.78 0.38
CA THR A 73 17.40 16.91 1.54
C THR A 73 16.87 17.72 2.73
N THR A 74 15.68 17.37 3.21
CA THR A 74 15.09 17.92 4.44
C THR A 74 15.01 16.79 5.46
N SER A 75 15.72 16.96 6.59
CA SER A 75 15.70 16.02 7.71
C SER A 75 15.03 16.62 8.95
N SER A 76 14.77 15.77 9.94
CA SER A 76 14.49 16.17 11.31
C SER A 76 15.36 15.36 12.28
N PRO A 77 15.58 15.84 13.52
CA PRO A 77 16.36 15.09 14.51
C PRO A 77 15.81 13.66 14.75
N GLU A 78 14.50 13.48 14.66
CA GLU A 78 13.86 12.17 14.80
C GLU A 78 14.21 11.23 13.64
N LEU A 79 14.25 11.75 12.40
CA LEU A 79 14.67 10.96 11.24
C LEU A 79 16.16 10.60 11.30
N ASP A 80 17.01 11.52 11.75
CA ASP A 80 18.44 11.27 11.89
C ASP A 80 18.70 10.13 12.91
N VAL A 81 18.00 10.13 14.05
CA VAL A 81 18.08 9.06 15.05
C VAL A 81 17.63 7.71 14.47
N LEU A 82 16.59 7.70 13.63
CA LEU A 82 16.12 6.48 13.00
C LEU A 82 17.10 5.96 11.94
N VAL A 83 17.73 6.84 11.17
CA VAL A 83 18.81 6.47 10.25
C VAL A 83 19.97 5.83 10.99
N ASP A 84 20.42 6.44 12.09
CA ASP A 84 21.49 5.88 12.91
C ASP A 84 21.11 4.50 13.47
N LYS A 85 19.87 4.34 13.93
CA LYS A 85 19.35 3.04 14.40
C LYS A 85 19.36 2.00 13.29
N ILE A 86 18.82 2.32 12.12
CA ILE A 86 18.77 1.38 10.98
C ILE A 86 20.18 0.97 10.58
N ASN A 87 21.09 1.95 10.43
CA ASN A 87 22.48 1.68 10.08
C ASN A 87 23.23 0.88 11.14
N HIS A 88 22.91 1.07 12.43
CA HIS A 88 23.46 0.24 13.50
C HIS A 88 22.95 -1.21 13.43
N ASP A 89 21.71 -1.43 13.00
CA ASP A 89 21.10 -2.75 12.90
C ASP A 89 21.43 -3.49 11.59
N VAL A 90 22.01 -2.81 10.58
CA VAL A 90 22.50 -3.43 9.33
C VAL A 90 23.39 -4.65 9.60
N GLU A 91 24.27 -4.58 10.60
CA GLU A 91 25.15 -5.70 10.97
C GLU A 91 24.38 -6.97 11.39
N LYS A 92 23.15 -6.81 11.89
CA LYS A 92 22.27 -7.89 12.36
C LYS A 92 21.29 -8.35 11.27
N LEU A 93 21.19 -7.62 10.16
CA LEU A 93 20.25 -7.85 9.07
C LEU A 93 21.00 -8.04 7.75
N PRO A 94 21.53 -9.25 7.48
CA PRO A 94 22.26 -9.51 6.24
C PRO A 94 21.42 -9.17 5.01
N GLY A 95 21.98 -8.34 4.14
CA GLY A 95 21.35 -7.89 2.90
C GLY A 95 20.74 -6.50 2.97
N LEU A 96 20.56 -5.91 4.16
CA LEU A 96 20.30 -4.48 4.31
C LEU A 96 21.59 -3.70 4.01
N GLU A 97 21.55 -2.75 3.09
CA GLU A 97 22.76 -2.04 2.61
C GLU A 97 23.00 -0.71 3.35
N GLY A 98 21.97 -0.19 4.02
CA GLY A 98 22.03 1.03 4.80
C GLY A 98 20.79 1.91 4.61
N ALA A 99 20.76 2.98 5.38
CA ALA A 99 19.74 4.01 5.34
C ALA A 99 20.36 5.42 5.24
N SER A 100 19.68 6.30 4.51
CA SER A 100 20.05 7.71 4.34
C SER A 100 18.80 8.58 4.34
N VAL A 101 18.90 9.81 4.84
CA VAL A 101 17.85 10.81 4.61
C VAL A 101 18.04 11.38 3.20
N GLU A 102 17.01 11.28 2.39
CA GLU A 102 16.97 11.75 1.01
C GLU A 102 15.66 12.50 0.75
N GLY A 103 15.64 13.43 -0.20
CA GLY A 103 14.42 14.17 -0.54
C GLY A 103 13.82 14.96 0.63
N ASP A 104 12.49 15.12 0.64
CA ASP A 104 11.80 15.81 1.74
C ASP A 104 11.25 14.81 2.78
N ARG A 105 11.86 14.78 3.98
CA ARG A 105 11.41 13.99 5.15
C ARG A 105 11.23 12.50 4.83
N ILE A 106 12.16 11.95 4.04
CA ILE A 106 12.21 10.54 3.65
C ILE A 106 13.52 9.92 4.14
N ILE A 107 13.43 8.72 4.69
CA ILE A 107 14.55 7.81 4.87
C ILE A 107 14.48 6.79 3.76
N ARG A 108 15.50 6.76 2.91
CA ARG A 108 15.67 5.71 1.90
C ARG A 108 16.44 4.56 2.51
N VAL A 109 15.99 3.35 2.21
CA VAL A 109 16.60 2.11 2.69
C VAL A 109 16.81 1.18 1.51
N ASN A 110 18.06 0.82 1.28
CA ASN A 110 18.46 -0.06 0.21
C ASN A 110 18.70 -1.47 0.77
N THR A 111 18.24 -2.49 0.03
CA THR A 111 18.49 -3.88 0.36
C THR A 111 18.79 -4.70 -0.89
N THR A 112 19.41 -5.85 -0.71
CA THR A 112 19.46 -6.89 -1.74
C THR A 112 18.09 -7.57 -1.88
N ILE A 113 17.77 -8.10 -3.07
CA ILE A 113 16.52 -8.86 -3.31
C ILE A 113 16.31 -9.99 -2.29
N GLN A 114 17.37 -10.71 -1.94
CA GLN A 114 17.27 -11.88 -1.06
C GLN A 114 16.86 -11.51 0.37
N ALA A 115 16.98 -10.23 0.74
CA ALA A 115 16.61 -9.73 2.05
C ALA A 115 15.34 -8.87 2.03
N GLN A 116 14.66 -8.73 0.89
CA GLN A 116 13.46 -7.90 0.73
C GLN A 116 12.41 -8.17 1.80
N GLU A 117 11.96 -9.42 1.96
CA GLU A 117 10.88 -9.76 2.90
C GLU A 117 11.26 -9.44 4.35
N ARG A 118 12.49 -9.80 4.76
CA ARG A 118 12.99 -9.51 6.11
C ARG A 118 13.17 -8.01 6.35
N ALA A 119 13.64 -7.27 5.34
CA ALA A 119 13.77 -5.83 5.41
C ALA A 119 12.38 -5.18 5.53
N LEU A 120 11.39 -5.64 4.77
CA LEU A 120 10.01 -5.17 4.87
C LEU A 120 9.46 -5.40 6.28
N GLU A 121 9.59 -6.59 6.85
CA GLU A 121 9.16 -6.89 8.23
C GLU A 121 9.80 -5.93 9.25
N TYR A 122 11.11 -5.76 9.19
CA TYR A 122 11.84 -4.85 10.07
C TYR A 122 11.41 -3.38 9.90
N LEU A 123 11.22 -2.94 8.65
CA LEU A 123 10.81 -1.57 8.35
C LEU A 123 9.35 -1.30 8.73
N MET A 124 8.47 -2.31 8.65
CA MET A 124 7.11 -2.23 9.19
C MET A 124 7.13 -1.96 10.70
N ASP A 125 7.96 -2.67 11.45
CA ASP A 125 8.09 -2.45 12.90
C ASP A 125 8.59 -1.04 13.22
N ILE A 126 9.57 -0.54 12.47
CA ILE A 126 10.05 0.85 12.61
C ILE A 126 8.93 1.84 12.28
N ALA A 127 8.24 1.65 11.16
CA ALA A 127 7.20 2.56 10.70
C ALA A 127 6.09 2.68 11.75
N LEU A 128 5.58 1.54 12.24
CA LEU A 128 4.53 1.50 13.26
C LEU A 128 4.96 2.11 14.59
N ALA A 129 6.16 1.80 15.06
CA ALA A 129 6.67 2.32 16.33
C ALA A 129 6.87 3.85 16.33
N ASN A 130 7.00 4.46 15.15
CA ASN A 130 7.31 5.88 15.00
C ASN A 130 6.22 6.69 14.26
N GLY A 131 5.09 6.07 13.88
CA GLY A 131 4.02 6.73 13.14
C GLY A 131 4.47 7.25 11.77
N LEU A 132 5.34 6.51 11.08
CA LEU A 132 5.82 6.83 9.74
C LEU A 132 5.03 6.06 8.69
N GLY A 133 4.91 6.64 7.50
CA GLY A 133 4.53 5.89 6.31
C GLY A 133 5.69 5.03 5.80
N LEU A 134 5.36 3.99 5.04
CA LEU A 134 6.30 3.04 4.45
C LEU A 134 5.86 2.74 3.02
N ALA A 135 6.79 2.79 2.06
CA ALA A 135 6.54 2.37 0.69
C ALA A 135 7.66 1.47 0.15
N GLU A 136 7.24 0.49 -0.63
CA GLU A 136 8.05 -0.37 -1.49
C GLU A 136 8.20 0.30 -2.85
N VAL A 137 9.29 1.03 -3.06
CA VAL A 137 9.51 1.78 -4.32
C VAL A 137 9.65 0.81 -5.48
N SER A 138 10.33 -0.32 -5.27
CA SER A 138 10.55 -1.33 -6.30
C SER A 138 9.28 -2.10 -6.71
N ASP A 139 8.33 -2.32 -5.79
CA ASP A 139 7.02 -2.96 -6.09
C ASP A 139 5.87 -1.96 -6.26
N ASP A 140 6.21 -0.68 -6.40
CA ASP A 140 5.30 0.43 -6.68
C ASP A 140 4.11 0.53 -5.70
N PHE A 141 4.38 0.37 -4.40
CA PHE A 141 3.32 0.19 -3.40
C PHE A 141 3.57 0.95 -2.10
N VAL A 142 2.56 1.68 -1.64
CA VAL A 142 2.51 2.29 -0.31
C VAL A 142 1.92 1.27 0.66
N VAL A 143 2.74 0.81 1.59
CA VAL A 143 2.37 -0.16 2.64
C VAL A 143 1.61 0.55 3.75
N PHE A 144 2.23 1.58 4.33
CA PHE A 144 1.71 2.36 5.46
C PHE A 144 1.69 3.86 5.15
N TYR A 145 0.74 4.56 5.77
CA TYR A 145 0.51 5.99 5.67
C TYR A 145 0.96 6.75 6.92
N GLY A 146 1.17 6.11 8.08
CA GLY A 146 1.65 6.73 9.32
C GLY A 146 0.56 7.09 10.35
N ASP A 147 -0.63 6.53 10.19
CA ASP A 147 -1.75 6.58 11.15
C ASP A 147 -2.33 5.18 11.45
N GLU A 148 -1.55 4.14 11.16
CA GLU A 148 -1.94 2.75 11.32
C GLU A 148 -2.40 2.40 12.74
N ASN A 149 -3.51 1.68 12.83
CA ASN A 149 -3.99 1.07 14.06
C ASN A 149 -3.43 -0.36 14.21
N PRO A 150 -2.53 -0.62 15.19
CA PRO A 150 -1.87 -1.91 15.34
C PRO A 150 -2.75 -3.01 15.98
N ASN A 151 -3.95 -2.66 16.48
CA ASN A 151 -4.90 -3.62 17.03
C ASN A 151 -5.60 -4.46 15.95
N PHE A 152 -5.48 -4.04 14.70
CA PHE A 152 -6.06 -4.73 13.56
C PHE A 152 -4.96 -5.20 12.60
N GLU A 153 -5.29 -6.16 11.76
CA GLU A 153 -4.50 -6.51 10.58
C GLU A 153 -5.36 -6.41 9.32
N ILE A 154 -4.72 -6.25 8.17
CA ILE A 154 -5.40 -6.14 6.88
C ILE A 154 -4.81 -7.11 5.87
N GLN A 155 -5.68 -7.88 5.22
CA GLN A 155 -5.32 -8.68 4.05
C GLN A 155 -5.80 -7.98 2.79
N ILE A 156 -4.87 -7.67 1.89
CA ILE A 156 -5.15 -7.06 0.59
C ILE A 156 -4.87 -8.11 -0.48
N ALA A 157 -5.77 -8.22 -1.47
CA ALA A 157 -5.59 -9.11 -2.61
C ALA A 157 -4.18 -8.98 -3.22
N ARG A 158 -3.54 -10.14 -3.48
CA ARG A 158 -2.16 -10.34 -3.99
C ARG A 158 -1.00 -9.75 -3.19
N ARG A 159 -1.24 -8.87 -2.22
CA ARG A 159 -0.20 -8.23 -1.41
C ARG A 159 0.07 -8.98 -0.10
N GLY A 160 -0.90 -9.74 0.39
CA GLY A 160 -0.76 -10.52 1.63
C GLY A 160 -1.36 -9.81 2.84
N LYS A 161 -0.91 -10.19 4.03
CA LYS A 161 -1.36 -9.65 5.32
C LYS A 161 -0.37 -8.60 5.83
N TYR A 162 -0.89 -7.48 6.31
CA TYR A 162 -0.12 -6.41 6.95
C TYR A 162 -0.57 -6.21 8.39
N PRO A 163 0.37 -5.94 9.32
CA PRO A 163 0.12 -5.99 10.76
C PRO A 163 -0.57 -4.74 11.32
N ALA A 164 -1.11 -3.86 10.49
CA ALA A 164 -1.82 -2.67 10.97
C ALA A 164 -2.68 -2.06 9.87
N VAL A 165 -3.66 -1.25 10.27
CA VAL A 165 -4.66 -0.69 9.34
C VAL A 165 -4.81 0.81 9.53
N SER A 166 -4.59 1.57 8.45
CA SER A 166 -5.00 2.97 8.38
C SER A 166 -6.48 3.05 7.97
N ALA A 167 -7.33 3.55 8.87
CA ALA A 167 -8.76 3.73 8.56
C ALA A 167 -8.96 4.77 7.44
N ALA A 168 -8.12 5.82 7.40
CA ALA A 168 -8.15 6.83 6.35
C ALA A 168 -7.79 6.25 4.97
N ALA A 169 -6.93 5.22 4.92
CA ALA A 169 -6.47 4.62 3.67
C ALA A 169 -7.37 3.52 3.09
N LEU A 170 -8.47 3.17 3.75
CA LEU A 170 -9.36 2.08 3.31
C LEU A 170 -9.93 2.35 1.91
N GLU A 171 -10.36 3.57 1.61
CA GLU A 171 -10.90 3.91 0.29
C GLU A 171 -9.84 3.80 -0.81
N ALA A 172 -8.63 4.34 -0.58
CA ALA A 172 -7.51 4.20 -1.51
C ALA A 172 -7.13 2.73 -1.73
N THR A 173 -7.33 1.88 -0.71
CA THR A 173 -7.12 0.43 -0.80
C THR A 173 -8.18 -0.24 -1.68
N CYS A 174 -9.45 0.14 -1.54
CA CYS A 174 -10.51 -0.34 -2.43
C CYS A 174 -10.25 0.06 -3.89
N THR A 175 -9.83 1.30 -4.13
CA THR A 175 -9.46 1.77 -5.48
C THR A 175 -8.29 0.97 -6.04
N TYR A 176 -7.23 0.78 -5.26
CA TYR A 176 -6.09 -0.05 -5.65
C TYR A 176 -6.53 -1.46 -6.08
N ILE A 177 -7.37 -2.12 -5.28
CA ILE A 177 -7.88 -3.46 -5.60
C ILE A 177 -8.61 -3.47 -6.95
N LEU A 178 -9.47 -2.48 -7.23
CA LEU A 178 -10.20 -2.42 -8.49
C LEU A 178 -9.30 -2.14 -9.70
N ASP A 179 -8.27 -1.31 -9.51
CA ASP A 179 -7.38 -0.90 -10.60
C ASP A 179 -6.33 -1.97 -10.95
N THR A 180 -5.91 -2.79 -9.97
CA THR A 180 -4.82 -3.75 -10.17
C THR A 180 -5.25 -5.21 -10.24
N GLU A 181 -6.40 -5.57 -9.66
CA GLU A 181 -6.86 -6.95 -9.63
C GLU A 181 -7.70 -7.32 -10.86
N THR A 182 -7.59 -8.58 -11.26
CA THR A 182 -8.35 -9.14 -12.40
C THR A 182 -9.36 -10.19 -11.98
N THR A 183 -9.20 -10.78 -10.80
CA THR A 183 -9.97 -11.97 -10.37
C THR A 183 -10.27 -12.01 -8.88
N ASN A 184 -9.43 -11.41 -8.03
CA ASN A 184 -9.54 -11.47 -6.58
C ASN A 184 -9.75 -10.06 -6.04
N PHE A 185 -10.99 -9.58 -6.01
CA PHE A 185 -11.28 -8.23 -5.55
C PHE A 185 -11.68 -8.26 -4.08
N PHE A 186 -10.73 -8.45 -3.15
CA PHE A 186 -11.09 -8.54 -1.74
C PHE A 186 -10.14 -7.80 -0.80
N LEU A 187 -10.72 -7.46 0.35
CA LEU A 187 -10.10 -6.87 1.52
C LEU A 187 -10.65 -7.57 2.77
N VAL A 188 -9.78 -7.92 3.71
CA VAL A 188 -10.19 -8.43 5.04
C VAL A 188 -9.49 -7.59 6.10
N VAL A 189 -10.22 -7.19 7.14
CA VAL A 189 -9.69 -6.57 8.35
C VAL A 189 -10.09 -7.41 9.55
N GLU A 190 -9.10 -7.86 10.32
CA GLU A 190 -9.28 -8.75 11.48
C GLU A 190 -8.83 -8.02 12.75
N ASP A 191 -9.56 -8.21 13.86
CA ASP A 191 -9.11 -7.78 15.19
C ASP A 191 -8.10 -8.79 15.73
N LYS A 192 -6.89 -8.34 16.06
CA LYS A 192 -5.84 -9.23 16.56
C LYS A 192 -6.13 -9.80 17.95
N ASN A 193 -7.07 -9.21 18.68
CA ASN A 193 -7.44 -9.68 20.02
C ASN A 193 -8.61 -10.67 20.00
N ASP A 194 -9.30 -10.82 18.85
CA ASP A 194 -10.41 -11.74 18.66
C ASP A 194 -10.45 -12.21 17.20
N GLU A 195 -9.90 -13.40 16.93
CA GLU A 195 -9.84 -13.99 15.58
C GLU A 195 -11.23 -14.22 14.96
N GLN A 196 -12.30 -14.22 15.75
CA GLN A 196 -13.68 -14.36 15.26
C GLN A 196 -14.32 -12.99 14.97
N ARG A 197 -13.60 -11.89 15.23
CA ARG A 197 -14.01 -10.52 14.97
C ARG A 197 -13.30 -9.99 13.71
N PHE A 198 -14.03 -9.93 12.61
CA PHE A 198 -13.52 -9.43 11.33
C PHE A 198 -14.59 -8.67 10.54
N ALA A 199 -14.12 -7.81 9.64
CA ALA A 199 -14.90 -7.23 8.56
C ALA A 199 -14.21 -7.52 7.23
N GLN A 200 -14.97 -7.89 6.21
CA GLN A 200 -14.44 -8.14 4.88
C GLN A 200 -15.30 -7.52 3.79
N ALA A 201 -14.67 -7.28 2.65
CA ALA A 201 -15.32 -6.75 1.47
C ALA A 201 -14.81 -7.48 0.24
N ALA A 202 -15.72 -7.85 -0.66
CA ALA A 202 -15.41 -8.42 -1.95
C ALA A 202 -16.18 -7.68 -3.05
N ASN A 203 -15.49 -7.16 -4.06
CA ASN A 203 -16.17 -6.57 -5.20
C ASN A 203 -16.71 -7.65 -6.14
N MET A 204 -17.94 -7.43 -6.58
CA MET A 204 -18.77 -8.37 -7.33
C MET A 204 -18.75 -8.08 -8.84
N LEU A 205 -17.76 -7.33 -9.34
CA LEU A 205 -17.57 -6.91 -10.75
C LEU A 205 -17.91 -7.99 -11.79
N LEU A 206 -17.58 -9.25 -11.50
CA LEU A 206 -17.75 -10.38 -12.42
C LEU A 206 -18.91 -11.32 -12.02
N ARG A 207 -19.83 -10.87 -11.16
CA ARG A 207 -20.86 -11.71 -10.54
C ARG A 207 -22.26 -11.07 -10.62
N PRO A 208 -23.05 -11.41 -11.65
CA PRO A 208 -24.45 -11.04 -11.71
C PRO A 208 -25.25 -11.57 -10.51
N PRO A 209 -26.30 -10.86 -10.04
CA PRO A 209 -26.81 -9.56 -10.52
C PRO A 209 -26.15 -8.33 -9.85
N HIS A 210 -25.01 -8.53 -9.18
CA HIS A 210 -24.36 -7.53 -8.33
C HIS A 210 -23.13 -6.92 -9.00
N GLU A 211 -23.11 -6.83 -10.33
CA GLU A 211 -22.02 -6.18 -11.02
C GLU A 211 -21.79 -4.77 -10.47
N ASP A 212 -20.52 -4.39 -10.28
CA ASP A 212 -20.08 -3.12 -9.70
C ASP A 212 -20.44 -2.86 -8.22
N GLU A 213 -21.06 -3.81 -7.53
CA GLU A 213 -21.29 -3.72 -6.07
C GLU A 213 -20.16 -4.36 -5.26
N TRP A 214 -20.04 -3.94 -4.00
CA TRP A 214 -19.22 -4.61 -3.00
C TRP A 214 -20.13 -5.40 -2.07
N ARG A 215 -19.90 -6.71 -1.98
CA ARG A 215 -20.42 -7.51 -0.88
C ARG A 215 -19.55 -7.23 0.34
N ILE A 216 -20.15 -6.70 1.39
CA ILE A 216 -19.50 -6.50 2.68
C ILE A 216 -20.06 -7.48 3.70
N GLU A 217 -19.20 -7.96 4.57
CA GLU A 217 -19.57 -8.88 5.64
C GLU A 217 -18.82 -8.55 6.92
N TYR A 218 -19.40 -8.85 8.07
CA TYR A 218 -18.67 -8.87 9.32
C TYR A 218 -19.17 -9.95 10.25
N ARG A 219 -18.31 -10.28 11.22
CA ARG A 219 -18.64 -11.04 12.41
C ARG A 219 -18.07 -10.31 13.61
N ASP A 220 -18.89 -10.17 14.65
CA ASP A 220 -18.51 -9.51 15.91
C ASP A 220 -18.18 -10.55 17.01
N GLY A 221 -17.28 -11.48 16.70
CA GLY A 221 -16.75 -12.47 17.65
C GLY A 221 -17.43 -13.84 17.59
N GLU A 222 -16.98 -14.76 18.44
CA GLU A 222 -17.26 -16.20 18.37
C GLU A 222 -18.76 -16.54 18.37
N ASN A 223 -19.57 -15.81 19.13
CA ASN A 223 -21.01 -16.07 19.28
C ASN A 223 -21.88 -15.24 18.32
N ALA A 224 -21.28 -14.42 17.46
CA ALA A 224 -22.00 -13.63 16.47
C ALA A 224 -22.20 -14.43 15.19
N ASP A 225 -23.38 -14.27 14.58
CA ASP A 225 -23.63 -14.71 13.21
C ASP A 225 -22.78 -13.90 12.24
N LEU A 226 -22.28 -14.55 11.19
CA LEU A 226 -21.77 -13.83 10.02
C LEU A 226 -22.95 -13.18 9.30
N VAL A 227 -22.89 -11.87 9.09
CA VAL A 227 -23.90 -11.12 8.34
C VAL A 227 -23.25 -10.41 7.17
N GLY A 228 -24.03 -10.18 6.11
CA GLY A 228 -23.57 -9.56 4.89
C GLY A 228 -24.64 -8.70 4.24
N THR A 229 -24.19 -7.76 3.42
CA THR A 229 -25.04 -6.91 2.58
C THR A 229 -24.23 -6.38 1.39
N TYR A 230 -24.86 -5.59 0.53
CA TYR A 230 -24.26 -5.01 -0.66
C TYR A 230 -24.21 -3.48 -0.55
N VAL A 231 -23.09 -2.90 -0.95
CA VAL A 231 -22.90 -1.44 -1.01
C VAL A 231 -22.26 -1.02 -2.32
N THR A 232 -22.54 0.19 -2.77
CA THR A 232 -21.96 0.74 -4.00
C THR A 232 -20.70 1.57 -3.69
N GLY A 233 -19.58 1.19 -4.32
CA GLY A 233 -18.33 1.95 -4.30
C GLY A 233 -17.45 1.76 -3.05
N GLY A 234 -16.14 1.98 -3.23
CA GLY A 234 -15.13 1.82 -2.17
C GLY A 234 -15.30 2.75 -0.97
N ALA A 235 -15.88 3.94 -1.17
CA ALA A 235 -16.16 4.88 -0.08
C ALA A 235 -17.12 4.30 0.97
N GLN A 236 -18.15 3.55 0.56
CA GLN A 236 -19.08 2.92 1.51
C GLN A 236 -18.43 1.75 2.24
N VAL A 237 -17.58 0.97 1.55
CA VAL A 237 -16.77 -0.08 2.17
C VAL A 237 -15.84 0.50 3.24
N ALA A 238 -15.11 1.56 2.91
CA ALA A 238 -14.21 2.25 3.81
C ALA A 238 -14.94 2.83 5.03
N LYS A 239 -16.10 3.46 4.81
CA LYS A 239 -16.96 3.97 5.88
C LYS A 239 -17.44 2.84 6.81
N PHE A 240 -17.92 1.74 6.25
CA PHE A 240 -18.36 0.58 7.03
C PHE A 240 -17.21 0.01 7.89
N ILE A 241 -16.07 -0.32 7.28
CA ILE A 241 -14.94 -0.94 7.98
C ILE A 241 -14.39 0.02 9.04
N SER A 242 -14.26 1.31 8.75
CA SER A 242 -13.79 2.30 9.74
C SER A 242 -14.75 2.45 10.94
N GLN A 243 -16.06 2.44 10.71
CA GLN A 243 -17.06 2.43 11.77
C GLN A 243 -16.99 1.15 12.61
N TRP A 244 -16.86 0.00 11.95
CA TRP A 244 -16.69 -1.29 12.62
C TRP A 244 -15.43 -1.34 13.50
N MET A 245 -14.28 -0.88 12.98
CA MET A 245 -13.02 -0.78 13.72
C MET A 245 -13.17 0.13 14.96
N ALA A 246 -13.89 1.24 14.81
CA ALA A 246 -14.13 2.20 15.90
C ALA A 246 -15.19 1.75 16.92
N GLY A 247 -15.88 0.62 16.69
CA GLY A 247 -17.02 0.18 17.50
C GLY A 247 -18.24 1.09 17.37
N ASP A 248 -18.30 1.88 16.30
CA ASP A 248 -19.38 2.83 16.02
C ASP A 248 -20.54 2.12 15.32
N LYS A 249 -21.63 1.93 16.05
CA LYS A 249 -22.79 1.15 15.61
C LYS A 249 -23.59 1.74 14.44
N ARG A 250 -23.21 2.89 13.88
CA ARG A 250 -23.85 3.44 12.67
C ARG A 250 -23.80 2.51 11.46
N TYR A 251 -22.84 1.57 11.40
CA TYR A 251 -22.84 0.56 10.33
C TYR A 251 -24.04 -0.42 10.41
N LEU A 252 -24.72 -0.52 11.56
CA LEU A 252 -25.91 -1.35 11.73
C LEU A 252 -27.16 -0.77 11.04
N GLU A 253 -27.06 0.43 10.47
CA GLU A 253 -28.14 1.06 9.70
C GLU A 253 -28.30 0.47 8.28
N LEU A 254 -27.38 -0.42 7.86
CA LEU A 254 -27.46 -1.13 6.59
C LEU A 254 -28.42 -2.34 6.66
N ASP A 255 -28.89 -2.79 5.50
CA ASP A 255 -29.80 -3.91 5.36
C ASP A 255 -29.05 -5.25 5.46
N TRP A 256 -28.69 -5.64 6.67
CA TRP A 256 -27.92 -6.86 6.97
C TRP A 256 -28.74 -8.14 6.86
N GLU A 257 -28.17 -9.15 6.22
CA GLU A 257 -28.72 -10.49 6.15
C GLU A 257 -27.75 -11.52 6.73
N LYS A 258 -28.28 -12.56 7.37
CA LYS A 258 -27.47 -13.67 7.86
C LYS A 258 -26.86 -14.43 6.68
N VAL A 259 -25.54 -14.58 6.68
CA VAL A 259 -24.83 -15.40 5.70
C VAL A 259 -24.97 -16.86 6.09
N VAL A 260 -25.69 -17.62 5.27
CA VAL A 260 -25.75 -19.08 5.39
C VAL A 260 -24.61 -19.65 4.56
N LEU A 261 -23.57 -20.13 5.21
CA LEU A 261 -22.54 -20.93 4.56
C LEU A 261 -23.22 -22.23 4.10
N GLY A 262 -23.42 -22.40 2.79
CA GLY A 262 -23.93 -23.65 2.25
C GLY A 262 -22.96 -24.78 2.58
N ASP A 263 -23.48 -25.96 2.96
CA ASP A 263 -22.69 -27.17 3.12
C ASP A 263 -21.87 -27.40 1.83
N ALA A 264 -20.55 -27.30 1.95
CA ALA A 264 -19.60 -27.50 0.85
C ALA A 264 -19.54 -28.96 0.39
#